data_AF-A0A2V6BDK2-F1
#
_entry.id   AF-A0A2V6BDK2-F1
#
_cell.length_a   1.000
_cell.length_b   1.000
_cell.length_c   1.000
_cell.angle_alpha   90.00
_cell.angle_beta   90.00
_cell.angle_gamma   90.00
#
_symmetry.space_group_name_H-M   'P 1'
#
loop_
_entity.id
_entity.type
_entity.pdbx_description
1 polymer ?
#
loop_
_entity_poly.entity_id
_entity_poly.type
_entity_poly.pdbx_seq_one_letter_code
_entity_poly.pdbx_strand_id
1 'polypeptide(L)'
;VSVVLNADGSRTVYETNAANHKTVATTTGKDGKSREKIRWDLDESGRFLRGEVFGPKEQFRFILQNKYDANNRLIEETHLAKDQSVIGKIVFRYDAAGHQIGYSTYDGAGKLLGQTLAPSPSPAKRK
;
A
#
# COMPACT_ATOMS: atom_id res chain seq x y z
N VAL A 1 -9.92 -16.49 7.32
CA VAL A 1 -10.57 -15.28 6.76
C VAL A 1 -10.57 -14.20 7.83
N SER A 2 -10.21 -12.96 7.50
CA SER A 2 -10.34 -11.81 8.40
C SER A 2 -11.09 -10.67 7.70
N VAL A 3 -11.68 -9.75 8.48
CA VAL A 3 -12.48 -8.64 7.96
C VAL A 3 -12.07 -7.35 8.65
N VAL A 4 -11.92 -6.28 7.88
CA VAL A 4 -11.66 -4.93 8.36
C VAL A 4 -12.82 -4.03 7.94
N LEU A 5 -13.34 -3.24 8.88
CA LEU A 5 -14.28 -2.16 8.59
C LEU A 5 -13.48 -0.86 8.44
N ASN A 6 -13.62 -0.20 7.30
CA ASN A 6 -12.91 1.04 6.98
C ASN A 6 -13.72 2.25 7.48
N ALA A 7 -13.03 3.36 7.76
CA ALA A 7 -13.66 4.58 8.28
C ALA A 7 -14.75 5.17 7.35
N ASP A 8 -14.67 4.89 6.05
CA ASP A 8 -15.67 5.30 5.05
C ASP A 8 -16.92 4.39 4.99
N GLY A 9 -16.99 3.39 5.88
CA GLY A 9 -18.05 2.40 5.95
C GLY A 9 -17.93 1.26 4.94
N SER A 10 -16.87 1.22 4.12
CA SER A 10 -16.55 0.04 3.32
C SER A 10 -15.97 -1.06 4.21
N ARG A 11 -15.99 -2.31 3.73
CA ARG A 11 -15.35 -3.44 4.40
C ARG A 11 -14.38 -4.13 3.47
N THR A 12 -13.26 -4.61 4.01
CA THR A 12 -12.29 -5.42 3.28
C THR A 12 -12.21 -6.81 3.90
N VAL A 13 -12.45 -7.84 3.09
CA VAL A 13 -12.33 -9.25 3.49
C VAL A 13 -11.02 -9.81 2.96
N TYR A 14 -10.25 -10.45 3.83
CA TYR A 14 -8.98 -11.10 3.50
C TYR A 14 -9.10 -12.61 3.61
N GLU A 15 -8.82 -13.29 2.50
CA GLU A 15 -8.81 -14.74 2.37
C GLU A 15 -7.37 -15.19 2.12
N THR A 16 -6.69 -15.60 3.19
CA THR A 16 -5.30 -16.05 3.14
C THR A 16 -5.22 -17.56 3.00
N ASN A 17 -4.40 -18.02 2.05
CA ASN A 17 -3.92 -19.39 1.98
C ASN A 17 -2.46 -19.40 2.47
N ALA A 18 -2.27 -19.89 3.69
CA ALA A 18 -0.96 -19.91 4.33
C ALA A 18 0.02 -20.89 3.65
N ALA A 19 -0.47 -21.93 2.98
CA ALA A 19 0.38 -22.94 2.36
C ALA A 19 1.11 -22.46 1.10
N ASN A 20 0.58 -21.42 0.43
CA ASN A 20 1.14 -20.90 -0.82
C ASN A 20 1.54 -19.42 -0.74
N HIS A 21 1.57 -18.83 0.46
CA HIS A 21 1.90 -17.41 0.65
C HIS A 21 1.04 -16.49 -0.23
N LYS A 22 -0.28 -16.75 -0.34
CA LYS A 22 -1.20 -15.89 -1.09
C LYS A 22 -2.36 -15.40 -0.25
N THR A 23 -2.82 -14.19 -0.54
CA THR A 23 -4.02 -13.60 0.05
C THR A 23 -4.88 -12.94 -1.02
N VAL A 24 -6.19 -13.09 -0.94
CA VAL A 24 -7.12 -12.26 -1.71
C VAL A 24 -7.78 -11.26 -0.77
N ALA A 25 -7.64 -9.98 -1.08
CA ALA A 25 -8.34 -8.90 -0.40
C ALA A 25 -9.49 -8.42 -1.29
N THR A 26 -10.72 -8.39 -0.78
CA THR A 26 -11.88 -7.84 -1.51
C THR A 26 -12.52 -6.72 -0.71
N THR A 27 -12.54 -5.51 -1.26
CA THR A 27 -13.16 -4.34 -0.65
C THR A 27 -14.55 -4.11 -1.24
N THR A 28 -15.55 -4.07 -0.37
CA THR A 28 -16.96 -3.83 -0.70
C THR A 28 -17.40 -2.51 -0.09
N GLY A 29 -18.06 -1.66 -0.89
CA GLY A 29 -18.66 -0.42 -0.39
C GLY A 29 -19.82 -0.66 0.57
N LYS A 30 -20.23 0.40 1.26
CA LYS A 30 -21.44 0.40 2.12
C LYS A 30 -22.73 0.00 1.38
N ASP A 31 -22.74 0.15 0.05
CA ASP A 31 -23.82 -0.24 -0.85
C ASP A 31 -23.77 -1.73 -1.27
N GLY A 32 -22.82 -2.49 -0.74
CA GLY A 32 -22.65 -3.91 -1.05
C GLY A 32 -21.92 -4.18 -2.37
N LYS A 33 -21.50 -3.14 -3.12
CA LYS A 33 -20.82 -3.33 -4.41
C LYS A 33 -19.32 -3.50 -4.21
N SER A 34 -18.71 -4.43 -4.94
CA SER A 34 -17.25 -4.57 -4.98
C SER A 34 -16.62 -3.32 -5.60
N ARG A 35 -15.68 -2.72 -4.87
CA ARG A 35 -14.92 -1.56 -5.29
C ARG A 35 -13.53 -1.94 -5.77
N GLU A 36 -12.94 -2.94 -5.13
CA GLU A 36 -11.59 -3.37 -5.37
C GLU A 36 -11.40 -4.83 -4.98
N LYS A 37 -10.51 -5.50 -5.70
CA LYS A 37 -9.99 -6.82 -5.37
C LYS A 37 -8.49 -6.80 -5.59
N ILE A 38 -7.72 -7.33 -4.64
CA ILE A 38 -6.28 -7.45 -4.75
C ILE A 38 -5.89 -8.91 -4.56
N ARG A 39 -5.10 -9.46 -5.47
CA ARG A 39 -4.50 -10.79 -5.36
C ARG A 39 -3.04 -10.63 -4.96
N TRP A 40 -2.71 -11.03 -3.75
CA TRP A 40 -1.41 -10.83 -3.14
C TRP A 40 -0.55 -12.09 -3.19
N ASP A 41 0.71 -11.89 -3.52
CA ASP A 41 1.83 -12.74 -3.14
C ASP A 41 2.45 -12.16 -1.86
N LEU A 42 2.69 -13.03 -0.89
CA LEU A 42 3.33 -12.71 0.38
C LEU A 42 4.79 -13.14 0.36
N ASP A 43 5.64 -12.45 1.12
CA ASP A 43 6.98 -12.94 1.39
C ASP A 43 6.99 -14.05 2.47
N GLU A 44 8.18 -14.56 2.79
CA GLU A 44 8.38 -15.62 3.77
C GLU A 44 7.92 -15.23 5.18
N SER A 45 7.89 -13.93 5.49
CA SER A 45 7.39 -13.39 6.76
C SER A 45 5.88 -13.12 6.73
N GLY A 46 5.20 -13.47 5.64
CA GLY A 46 3.75 -13.28 5.46
C GLY A 46 3.36 -11.85 5.09
N ARG A 47 4.31 -11.02 4.65
CA ARG A 47 4.06 -9.61 4.31
C ARG A 47 3.67 -9.47 2.86
N PHE A 48 2.80 -8.52 2.56
CA PHE A 48 2.35 -8.22 1.21
C PHE A 48 3.50 -7.77 0.32
N LEU A 49 4.00 -8.64 -0.56
CA LEU A 49 5.16 -8.37 -1.41
C LEU A 49 4.74 -7.81 -2.77
N ARG A 50 3.75 -8.42 -3.40
CA ARG A 50 3.27 -8.04 -4.74
C ARG A 50 1.78 -8.29 -4.86
N GLY A 51 1.04 -7.32 -5.42
CA GLY A 51 -0.41 -7.39 -5.57
C GLY A 51 -0.87 -7.06 -6.98
N GLU A 52 -1.78 -7.85 -7.54
CA GLU A 52 -2.54 -7.45 -8.73
C GLU A 52 -3.83 -6.75 -8.28
N VAL A 53 -4.00 -5.48 -8.66
CA VAL A 53 -5.15 -4.66 -8.26
C VAL A 53 -6.20 -4.64 -9.36
N PHE A 54 -7.43 -4.94 -8.98
CA PHE A 54 -8.59 -4.95 -9.85
C PHE A 54 -9.67 -4.03 -9.28
N GLY A 55 -10.31 -3.26 -10.17
CA GLY A 55 -11.52 -2.51 -9.85
C GLY A 55 -12.79 -3.37 -9.91
N PRO A 56 -13.97 -2.74 -9.96
CA PRO A 56 -15.23 -3.43 -10.14
C PRO A 56 -15.22 -4.32 -11.39
N LYS A 57 -15.95 -5.45 -11.33
CA LYS A 57 -16.03 -6.44 -12.43
C LYS A 57 -14.67 -7.02 -12.84
N GLU A 58 -13.73 -7.13 -11.90
CA GLU A 58 -12.36 -7.65 -12.12
C GLU A 58 -11.57 -6.89 -13.21
N GLN A 59 -11.85 -5.60 -13.40
CA GLN A 59 -11.07 -4.77 -14.32
C GLN A 59 -9.66 -4.53 -13.76
N PHE A 60 -8.63 -5.04 -14.43
CA PHE A 60 -7.23 -4.78 -14.05
C PHE A 60 -6.95 -3.28 -13.99
N ARG A 61 -6.24 -2.84 -12.94
CA ARG A 61 -5.78 -1.46 -12.77
C ARG A 61 -4.27 -1.36 -12.91
N PHE A 62 -3.54 -2.04 -12.02
CA PHE A 62 -2.08 -2.05 -11.98
C PHE A 62 -1.58 -3.22 -11.13
N ILE A 63 -0.29 -3.48 -11.22
CA ILE A 63 0.42 -4.33 -10.26
C ILE A 63 1.10 -3.40 -9.26
N LEU A 64 1.10 -3.79 -7.99
CA LEU A 64 1.75 -3.07 -6.93
C LEU A 64 2.87 -3.95 -6.34
N GLN A 65 4.00 -3.35 -5.99
CA GLN A 65 5.14 -4.03 -5.37
C GLN A 65 5.60 -3.25 -4.15
N ASN A 66 5.77 -3.95 -3.03
CA ASN A 66 6.14 -3.36 -1.76
C ASN A 66 7.58 -3.68 -1.39
N LYS A 67 8.24 -2.71 -0.78
CA LYS A 67 9.56 -2.88 -0.17
C LYS A 67 9.50 -2.51 1.30
N TYR A 68 10.08 -3.37 2.11
CA TYR A 68 10.15 -3.19 3.55
C TYR A 68 11.60 -2.98 4.01
N ASP A 69 11.79 -2.23 5.09
CA ASP A 69 13.08 -2.16 5.78
C ASP A 69 13.26 -3.30 6.79
N ALA A 70 14.42 -3.33 7.45
CA ALA A 70 14.78 -4.32 8.46
C ALA A 70 13.90 -4.26 9.73
N ASN A 71 13.23 -3.13 9.98
CA ASN A 71 12.31 -2.94 11.10
C ASN A 71 10.87 -3.27 10.71
N ASN A 72 10.67 -3.94 9.57
CA ASN A 72 9.38 -4.35 9.06
C ASN A 72 8.44 -3.20 8.65
N ARG A 73 8.99 -2.04 8.29
CA ARG A 73 8.22 -0.87 7.85
C ARG A 73 8.17 -0.80 6.33
N LEU A 74 7.01 -0.50 5.76
CA LEU A 74 6.85 -0.28 4.32
C LEU A 74 7.57 1.02 3.94
N ILE A 75 8.64 0.93 3.16
CA ILE A 75 9.44 2.10 2.76
C ILE A 75 9.17 2.55 1.33
N GLU A 76 8.67 1.65 0.48
CA GLU A 76 8.32 1.97 -0.90
C GLU A 76 7.17 1.09 -1.38
N GLU A 77 6.24 1.70 -2.13
CA GLU A 77 5.22 1.03 -2.94
C GLU A 77 5.39 1.48 -4.38
N THR A 78 5.64 0.54 -5.30
CA THR A 78 5.80 0.81 -6.73
C THR A 78 4.58 0.32 -7.49
N HIS A 79 4.04 1.14 -8.38
CA HIS A 79 2.94 0.79 -9.26
C HIS A 79 3.47 0.52 -10.66
N LEU A 80 3.04 -0.62 -11.22
CA LEU A 80 3.45 -1.12 -12.52
C LEU A 80 2.23 -1.32 -13.42
N ALA A 81 2.38 -1.01 -14.70
CA ALA A 81 1.43 -1.41 -15.72
C ALA A 81 1.49 -2.93 -15.97
N LYS A 82 0.60 -3.42 -16.83
CA LYS A 82 0.49 -4.84 -17.17
C LYS A 82 1.79 -5.41 -17.78
N ASP A 83 2.50 -4.58 -18.55
CA ASP A 83 3.80 -4.90 -19.17
C ASP A 83 5.00 -4.77 -18.21
N GLN A 84 4.73 -4.60 -16.89
CA GLN A 84 5.73 -4.36 -15.84
C GLN A 84 6.47 -3.02 -15.93
N SER A 85 6.06 -2.09 -16.80
CA SER A 85 6.62 -0.73 -16.78
C SER A 85 6.18 0.04 -15.54
N VAL A 86 7.08 0.84 -14.95
CA VAL A 86 6.76 1.67 -13.79
C VAL A 86 5.86 2.82 -14.21
N ILE A 87 4.71 2.96 -13.54
CA ILE A 87 3.75 4.06 -13.77
C ILE A 87 3.70 5.04 -12.60
N GLY A 88 4.24 4.68 -11.45
CA GLY A 88 4.40 5.56 -10.31
C GLY A 88 5.02 4.85 -9.12
N LYS A 89 5.41 5.63 -8.11
CA LYS A 89 5.86 5.09 -6.81
C LYS A 89 5.55 6.03 -5.66
N ILE A 90 5.43 5.46 -4.48
CA ILE A 90 5.29 6.16 -3.21
C ILE A 90 6.46 5.75 -2.31
N VAL A 91 7.18 6.72 -1.76
CA VAL A 91 8.27 6.49 -0.81
C VAL A 91 7.85 7.02 0.55
N PHE A 92 7.81 6.17 1.56
CA PHE A 92 7.38 6.50 2.91
C PHE A 92 8.56 6.98 3.76
N ARG A 93 8.31 7.94 4.65
CA ARG A 93 9.33 8.51 5.56
C ARG A 93 8.94 8.26 7.00
N TYR A 94 9.95 7.89 7.79
CA TYR A 94 9.81 7.59 9.20
C TYR A 94 10.82 8.41 10.00
N ASP A 95 10.44 8.81 11.22
CA ASP A 95 11.39 9.37 12.18
C ASP A 95 12.27 8.26 12.79
N ALA A 96 13.21 8.66 13.66
CA ALA A 96 14.10 7.73 14.36
C ALA A 96 13.38 6.79 15.33
N ALA A 97 12.20 7.18 15.84
CA ALA A 97 11.36 6.35 16.70
C ALA A 97 10.49 5.38 15.88
N GLY A 98 10.43 5.55 14.57
CA GLY A 98 9.67 4.72 13.64
C GLY A 98 8.24 5.17 13.37
N HIS A 99 7.86 6.39 13.76
CA HIS A 99 6.59 6.96 13.37
C HIS A 99 6.66 7.43 11.91
N GLN A 100 5.62 7.11 11.12
CA GLN A 100 5.54 7.62 9.76
C GLN A 100 5.29 9.13 9.79
N ILE A 101 6.25 9.90 9.30
CA ILE A 101 6.20 11.36 9.27
C ILE A 101 5.87 11.91 7.89
N GLY A 102 5.62 11.06 6.90
CA GLY A 102 5.29 11.54 5.56
C GLY A 102 5.50 10.53 4.45
N TYR A 103 5.35 11.02 3.22
CA TYR A 103 5.63 10.27 2.00
C TYR A 103 5.90 11.22 0.82
N SER A 104 6.50 10.70 -0.24
CA SER A 104 6.60 11.36 -1.55
C SER A 104 6.04 10.49 -2.64
N THR A 105 5.35 11.09 -3.61
CA THR A 105 4.83 10.41 -4.79
C THR A 105 5.62 10.84 -6.02
N TYR A 106 5.89 9.88 -6.91
CA TYR A 106 6.62 10.11 -8.15
C TYR A 106 5.86 9.48 -9.32
N ASP A 107 6.01 10.04 -10.51
CA ASP A 107 5.53 9.42 -11.74
C ASP A 107 6.42 8.25 -12.20
N GLY A 108 6.02 7.59 -13.28
CA GLY A 108 6.76 6.46 -13.87
C GLY A 108 8.16 6.82 -14.37
N ALA A 109 8.44 8.08 -14.65
CA ALA A 109 9.77 8.57 -15.04
C ALA A 109 10.63 8.94 -13.81
N GLY A 110 10.07 8.86 -12.59
CA GLY A 110 10.76 9.20 -11.35
C GLY A 110 10.71 10.69 -11.01
N LYS A 111 9.91 11.50 -11.70
CA LYS A 111 9.71 12.91 -11.33
C LYS A 111 8.81 12.99 -10.11
N LEU A 112 9.20 13.83 -9.15
CA LEU A 112 8.41 14.11 -7.95
C LEU A 112 7.10 14.80 -8.32
N LEU A 113 5.97 14.20 -7.91
CA LEU A 113 4.63 14.73 -8.09
C LEU A 113 4.14 15.47 -6.85
N GLY A 114 4.50 14.99 -5.66
CA GLY A 114 4.07 15.60 -4.41
C GLY A 114 4.76 14.99 -3.20
N GLN A 115 4.63 15.69 -2.07
CA GLN A 115 5.11 15.19 -0.79
C GLN A 115 4.24 15.69 0.35
N THR A 116 4.07 14.84 1.35
CA THR A 116 3.41 15.16 2.61
C THR A 116 4.43 14.95 3.72
N LEU A 117 4.56 15.91 4.63
CA LEU A 117 5.36 15.79 5.84
C LEU A 117 4.49 16.22 7.02
N ALA A 118 4.55 15.47 8.11
CA ALA A 118 4.08 15.93 9.41
C ALA A 118 4.88 17.20 9.77
N PRO A 119 4.23 18.23 10.34
CA PRO A 119 4.96 19.38 10.85
C PRO A 119 5.95 18.88 11.90
N SER A 120 7.26 19.06 11.65
CA SER A 120 8.28 18.83 12.68
C SER A 120 7.96 19.76 13.84
N PRO A 121 7.99 19.32 15.10
CA PRO A 121 8.01 20.26 16.21
C PRO A 121 9.23 21.15 16.00
N SER A 122 9.01 22.46 15.82
CA SER A 122 10.09 23.43 15.74
C SER A 122 11.01 23.23 16.95
N PRO A 123 12.35 23.22 16.79
CA PRO A 123 13.22 23.14 17.94
C PRO A 123 12.91 24.34 18.84
N ALA A 124 12.41 24.06 20.05
CA ALA A 124 12.21 25.07 21.06
C ALA A 124 13.56 25.76 21.29
N LYS A 125 13.65 27.06 20.95
CA LYS A 125 14.81 27.88 21.30
C LYS A 125 14.94 27.85 22.82
N ARG A 126 15.88 27.07 23.35
CA ARG A 126 16.35 27.26 24.73
C ARG A 126 16.98 28.65 24.79
N LYS A 127 16.38 29.53 25.61
CA LYS A 127 17.03 30.72 26.12
C LYS A 127 17.98 30.33 27.25
#